data_AF-A0A2S6V4V6-F1
#
_entry.id   AF-A0A2S6V4V6-F1
#
_cell.length_a   1.000
_cell.length_b   1.000
_cell.length_c   1.000
_cell.angle_alpha   90.00
_cell.angle_beta   90.00
_cell.angle_gamma   90.00
#
_symmetry.space_group_name_H-M   'P 1'
#
loop_
_entity.id
_entity.type
_entity.pdbx_description
1 polymer ?
#
loop_
_entity_poly.entity_id
_entity_poly.type
_entity_poly.pdbx_seq_one_letter_code
_entity_poly.pdbx_strand_id
1 'polypeptide(L)'
;MLRRLKPISRRLKRELSVLNQEITGIINDRKEYRQQPRNQFTQQGYEVIPEFLSRKECDRLVEVANLYATNQSHLISGDCYLLCRRDIHDVDLDVQQIMNAQEIDEKLAKLFHSHIIEDILEARIGEPVVLENISIKIDNPDTVSKRGYHTDRVTKTVYKAFIYLTDVNEYGDGPYTVIPGSHFHTYRRLLNYFYGWIKHVLYTSTKSRNYKEDITFLYSDRQAVPLFGKAGTMIISNQQLVHKGWHQQDKSKRYALVCYITPAKDYRGKRFSFGKNAVQKGIEVVSS
;
A
#
# COMPACT_ATOMS: atom_id res chain seq x y z
N MET A 1 18.87 -33.48 -19.07
CA MET A 1 18.12 -33.21 -17.83
C MET A 1 18.86 -32.34 -16.78
N LEU A 2 20.20 -32.30 -16.75
CA LEU A 2 20.99 -31.57 -15.73
C LEU A 2 21.13 -30.04 -15.90
N ARG A 3 20.76 -29.47 -17.06
CA ARG A 3 20.86 -28.00 -17.31
C ARG A 3 19.75 -27.16 -16.65
N ARG A 4 18.63 -27.77 -16.21
CA ARG A 4 17.51 -27.07 -15.55
C ARG A 4 17.65 -26.87 -14.03
N LEU A 5 18.64 -27.51 -13.38
CA LEU A 5 18.80 -27.47 -11.92
C LEU A 5 19.71 -26.32 -11.41
N LYS A 6 20.63 -25.82 -12.23
CA LYS A 6 21.52 -24.70 -11.88
C LYS A 6 20.81 -23.38 -11.51
N PRO A 7 19.72 -22.94 -12.19
CA PRO A 7 19.02 -21.71 -11.81
C PRO A 7 18.27 -21.85 -10.47
N ILE A 8 17.75 -23.05 -10.16
CA ILE A 8 17.03 -23.33 -8.91
C ILE A 8 17.99 -23.26 -7.72
N SER A 9 19.19 -23.84 -7.81
CA SER A 9 20.15 -23.85 -6.70
C SER A 9 20.70 -22.47 -6.34
N ARG A 10 20.97 -21.60 -7.33
CA ARG A 10 21.40 -20.21 -7.07
C ARG A 10 20.28 -19.38 -6.43
N ARG A 11 19.04 -19.54 -6.90
CA ARG A 11 17.87 -18.87 -6.34
C ARG A 11 17.61 -19.33 -4.91
N LEU A 12 17.62 -20.64 -4.67
CA LEU A 12 17.45 -21.20 -3.32
C LEU A 12 18.50 -20.65 -2.36
N LYS A 13 19.78 -20.57 -2.77
CA LYS A 13 20.84 -19.95 -1.96
C LYS A 13 20.56 -18.48 -1.62
N ARG A 14 20.10 -17.69 -2.60
CA ARG A 14 19.72 -16.28 -2.38
C ARG A 14 18.50 -16.15 -1.46
N GLU A 15 17.49 -16.99 -1.64
CA GLU A 15 16.28 -16.94 -0.82
C GLU A 15 16.56 -17.44 0.61
N LEU A 16 17.45 -18.42 0.79
CA LEU A 16 17.92 -18.85 2.11
C LEU A 16 18.75 -17.76 2.81
N SER A 17 19.52 -16.95 2.06
CA SER A 17 20.33 -15.89 2.69
C SER A 17 19.49 -14.76 3.27
N VAL A 18 18.27 -14.53 2.76
CA VAL A 18 17.35 -13.51 3.28
C VAL A 18 16.32 -14.08 4.25
N LEU A 19 16.04 -15.39 4.22
CA LEU A 19 15.04 -16.07 5.04
C LEU A 19 15.22 -15.78 6.54
N ASN A 20 16.45 -15.95 7.05
CA ASN A 20 16.74 -15.71 8.46
C ASN A 20 16.53 -14.25 8.88
N GLN A 21 16.87 -13.31 7.99
CA GLN A 21 16.66 -11.88 8.23
C GLN A 21 15.17 -11.54 8.25
N GLU A 22 14.38 -12.10 7.31
CA GLU A 22 12.94 -11.88 7.23
C GLU A 22 12.21 -12.46 8.46
N ILE A 23 12.55 -13.69 8.89
CA ILE A 23 11.99 -14.29 10.11
C ILE A 23 12.34 -13.47 11.35
N THR A 24 13.62 -13.09 11.48
CA THR A 24 14.08 -12.27 12.61
C THR A 24 13.38 -10.92 12.63
N GLY A 25 13.18 -10.31 11.47
CA GLY A 25 12.43 -9.07 11.32
C GLY A 25 10.97 -9.22 11.76
N ILE A 26 10.26 -10.26 11.33
CA ILE A 26 8.87 -10.53 11.75
C ILE A 26 8.75 -10.65 13.28
N ILE A 27 9.75 -11.26 13.92
CA ILE A 27 9.82 -11.39 15.39
C ILE A 27 10.12 -10.04 16.05
N ASN A 28 11.03 -9.25 15.47
CA ASN A 28 11.42 -7.94 16.00
C ASN A 28 10.31 -6.89 15.84
N ASP A 29 9.55 -6.88 14.75
CA ASP A 29 8.38 -6.02 14.55
C ASP A 29 7.43 -6.13 15.76
N ARG A 30 7.19 -7.36 16.25
CA ARG A 30 6.34 -7.58 17.43
C ARG A 30 6.87 -6.90 18.69
N LYS A 31 8.19 -6.89 18.88
CA LYS A 31 8.83 -6.24 20.03
C LYS A 31 8.65 -4.73 19.93
N GLU A 32 8.83 -4.18 18.74
CA GLU A 32 8.63 -2.76 18.45
C GLU A 32 7.19 -2.33 18.76
N TYR A 33 6.18 -3.06 18.27
CA TYR A 33 4.77 -2.75 18.58
C TYR A 33 4.45 -2.77 20.07
N ARG A 34 5.15 -3.59 20.86
CA ARG A 34 4.95 -3.66 22.32
C ARG A 34 5.55 -2.48 23.06
N GLN A 35 6.49 -1.77 22.45
CA GLN A 35 7.13 -0.57 23.03
C GLN A 35 6.33 0.70 22.74
N GLN A 36 5.44 0.67 21.74
CA GLN A 36 4.58 1.81 21.41
C GLN A 36 3.57 2.11 22.54
N PRO A 37 3.14 3.38 22.70
CA PRO A 37 2.07 3.75 23.62
C PRO A 37 0.81 2.92 23.37
N ARG A 38 0.06 2.60 24.43
CA ARG A 38 -1.21 1.86 24.28
C ARG A 38 -2.35 2.83 23.99
N ASN A 39 -2.88 2.77 22.78
CA ASN A 39 -4.07 3.52 22.34
C ASN A 39 -4.84 2.71 21.28
N GLN A 40 -5.92 3.28 20.74
CA GLN A 40 -6.75 2.61 19.75
C GLN A 40 -5.93 2.20 18.51
N PHE A 41 -5.14 3.10 17.96
CA PHE A 41 -4.31 2.82 16.78
C PHE A 41 -3.31 1.69 17.04
N THR A 42 -2.53 1.74 18.12
CA THR A 42 -1.49 0.73 18.37
C THR A 42 -2.04 -0.63 18.73
N GLN A 43 -3.25 -0.69 19.30
CA GLN A 43 -3.96 -1.93 19.59
C GLN A 43 -4.64 -2.54 18.35
N GLN A 44 -5.34 -1.72 17.56
CA GLN A 44 -6.12 -2.20 16.41
C GLN A 44 -5.31 -2.23 15.11
N GLY A 45 -4.22 -1.47 15.05
CA GLY A 45 -3.38 -1.26 13.86
C GLY A 45 -3.94 -0.22 12.89
N TYR A 46 -5.07 0.41 13.20
CA TYR A 46 -5.67 1.48 12.40
C TYR A 46 -6.53 2.42 13.28
N GLU A 47 -6.80 3.61 12.75
CA GLU A 47 -7.72 4.59 13.35
C GLU A 47 -8.42 5.37 12.22
N VAL A 48 -9.69 5.73 12.44
CA VAL A 48 -10.52 6.49 11.49
C VAL A 48 -10.75 7.88 12.07
N ILE A 49 -10.38 8.91 11.31
CA ILE A 49 -10.45 10.32 11.66
C ILE A 49 -11.43 10.99 10.67
N PRO A 50 -12.69 11.25 11.08
CA PRO A 50 -13.67 11.88 10.21
C PRO A 50 -13.30 13.34 9.93
N GLU A 51 -13.82 13.88 8.82
CA GLU A 51 -13.76 15.31 8.49
C GLU A 51 -12.34 15.92 8.46
N PHE A 52 -11.33 15.11 8.11
CA PHE A 52 -9.95 15.59 7.98
C PHE A 52 -9.77 16.57 6.82
N LEU A 53 -10.39 16.28 5.66
CA LEU A 53 -10.54 17.26 4.57
C LEU A 53 -12.00 17.68 4.42
N SER A 54 -12.21 18.93 4.02
CA SER A 54 -13.54 19.39 3.62
C SER A 54 -14.00 18.72 2.32
N ARG A 55 -15.30 18.50 2.16
CA ARG A 55 -15.89 17.97 0.91
C ARG A 55 -15.47 18.77 -0.32
N LYS A 56 -15.45 20.11 -0.23
CA LYS A 56 -15.01 21.00 -1.31
C LYS A 56 -13.57 20.71 -1.75
N GLU A 57 -12.69 20.42 -0.80
CA GLU A 57 -11.30 20.08 -1.11
C GLU A 57 -11.21 18.70 -1.74
N CYS A 58 -12.03 17.75 -1.29
CA CYS A 58 -12.12 16.43 -1.91
C CYS A 58 -12.57 16.50 -3.37
N ASP A 59 -13.66 17.22 -3.66
CA ASP A 59 -14.19 17.36 -5.02
C ASP A 59 -13.14 18.01 -5.95
N ARG A 60 -12.43 19.04 -5.47
CA ARG A 60 -11.32 19.68 -6.20
C ARG A 60 -10.19 18.70 -6.53
N LEU A 61 -9.80 17.84 -5.58
CA LEU A 61 -8.74 16.84 -5.80
C LEU A 61 -9.18 15.74 -6.78
N VAL A 62 -10.48 15.41 -6.82
CA VAL A 62 -11.04 14.51 -7.85
C VAL A 62 -10.92 15.15 -9.24
N GLU A 63 -11.19 16.45 -9.38
CA GLU A 63 -10.98 17.18 -10.64
C GLU A 63 -9.51 17.15 -11.06
N VAL A 64 -8.57 17.44 -10.15
CA VAL A 64 -7.13 17.32 -10.42
C VAL A 64 -6.77 15.91 -10.91
N ALA A 65 -7.30 14.87 -10.26
CA ALA A 65 -7.03 13.49 -10.67
C ALA A 65 -7.53 13.20 -12.09
N ASN A 66 -8.71 13.71 -12.45
CA ASN A 66 -9.31 13.50 -13.76
C ASN A 66 -8.58 14.23 -14.88
N LEU A 67 -7.89 15.34 -14.61
CA LEU A 67 -7.07 16.04 -15.61
C LEU A 67 -5.93 15.17 -16.16
N TYR A 68 -5.39 14.28 -15.32
CA TYR A 68 -4.21 13.46 -15.65
C TYR A 68 -4.55 11.98 -15.85
N ALA A 69 -5.78 11.56 -15.61
CA ALA A 69 -6.17 10.16 -15.74
C ALA A 69 -6.15 9.70 -17.22
N THR A 70 -5.34 8.69 -17.52
CA THR A 70 -5.26 8.06 -18.84
C THR A 70 -5.12 6.55 -18.70
N ASN A 71 -5.20 5.79 -19.79
CA ASN A 71 -5.09 4.33 -19.75
C ASN A 71 -3.64 3.79 -19.69
N GLN A 72 -2.64 4.68 -19.64
CA GLN A 72 -1.22 4.30 -19.68
C GLN A 72 -0.39 5.13 -18.70
N SER A 73 0.57 4.49 -18.05
CA SER A 73 1.52 5.19 -17.18
C SER A 73 2.32 6.23 -17.98
N HIS A 74 2.46 7.44 -17.44
CA HIS A 74 3.21 8.52 -18.10
C HIS A 74 3.73 9.55 -17.08
N LEU A 75 4.76 10.30 -17.48
CA LEU A 75 5.29 11.40 -16.68
C LEU A 75 4.37 12.62 -16.78
N ILE A 76 4.06 13.26 -15.66
CA ILE A 76 3.22 14.47 -15.62
C ILE A 76 4.09 15.72 -15.53
N SER A 77 4.91 15.82 -14.48
CA SER A 77 5.82 16.95 -14.25
C SER A 77 6.85 16.60 -13.19
N GLY A 78 8.12 16.94 -13.42
CA GLY A 78 9.19 16.69 -12.45
C GLY A 78 9.27 15.21 -12.04
N ASP A 79 9.00 14.93 -10.76
CA ASP A 79 8.92 13.57 -10.20
C ASP A 79 7.49 13.04 -10.06
N CYS A 80 6.48 13.78 -10.52
CA CYS A 80 5.08 13.37 -10.56
C CYS A 80 4.75 12.61 -11.85
N TYR A 81 4.07 11.47 -11.71
CA TYR A 81 3.71 10.58 -12.80
C TYR A 81 2.41 9.85 -12.52
N LEU A 82 1.66 9.54 -13.58
CA LEU A 82 0.58 8.57 -13.52
C LEU A 82 1.18 7.16 -13.61
N LEU A 83 0.75 6.29 -12.71
CA LEU A 83 1.04 4.87 -12.71
C LEU A 83 -0.26 4.07 -12.84
N CYS A 84 -0.41 3.35 -13.94
CA CYS A 84 -1.45 2.34 -14.11
C CYS A 84 -0.94 1.00 -13.55
N ARG A 85 -1.64 0.41 -12.57
CA ARG A 85 -1.16 -0.81 -11.91
C ARG A 85 -1.01 -2.00 -12.85
N ARG A 86 -1.84 -2.10 -13.89
CA ARG A 86 -1.69 -3.10 -14.97
C ARG A 86 -0.31 -3.10 -15.65
N ASP A 87 0.42 -1.98 -15.61
CA ASP A 87 1.74 -1.88 -16.23
C ASP A 87 2.84 -2.52 -15.35
N ILE A 88 2.55 -2.76 -14.06
CA ILE A 88 3.52 -3.28 -13.09
C ILE A 88 3.06 -4.51 -12.34
N HIS A 89 1.76 -4.82 -12.29
CA HIS A 89 1.16 -5.88 -11.50
C HIS A 89 0.13 -6.68 -12.30
N ASP A 90 -0.12 -7.89 -11.83
CA ASP A 90 -1.13 -8.86 -12.27
C ASP A 90 -2.42 -8.81 -11.43
N VAL A 91 -2.50 -7.85 -10.51
CA VAL A 91 -3.62 -7.58 -9.60
C VAL A 91 -3.91 -6.09 -9.57
N ASP A 92 -5.12 -5.73 -9.17
CA ASP A 92 -5.62 -4.36 -9.13
C ASP A 92 -5.48 -3.65 -10.50
N LEU A 93 -5.80 -4.35 -11.59
CA LEU A 93 -5.49 -3.95 -12.97
C LEU A 93 -6.13 -2.63 -13.41
N ASP A 94 -7.23 -2.25 -12.76
CA ASP A 94 -7.96 -1.00 -13.03
C ASP A 94 -7.71 0.09 -11.98
N VAL A 95 -6.67 -0.08 -11.16
CA VAL A 95 -6.16 0.96 -10.26
C VAL A 95 -5.14 1.83 -10.98
N GLN A 96 -5.31 3.14 -10.83
CA GLN A 96 -4.36 4.16 -11.26
C GLN A 96 -3.92 4.99 -10.06
N GLN A 97 -2.70 5.52 -10.10
CA GLN A 97 -2.16 6.37 -9.04
C GLN A 97 -1.34 7.50 -9.63
N ILE A 98 -1.69 8.74 -9.31
CA ILE A 98 -0.85 9.91 -9.54
C ILE A 98 0.15 9.98 -8.39
N MET A 99 1.39 9.59 -8.64
CA MET A 99 2.46 9.58 -7.66
C MET A 99 3.09 10.95 -7.53
N ASN A 100 3.55 11.28 -6.31
CA ASN A 100 4.13 12.57 -5.95
C ASN A 100 3.20 13.74 -6.33
N ALA A 101 1.90 13.61 -6.05
CA ALA A 101 0.89 14.58 -6.45
C ALA A 101 1.10 15.96 -5.77
N GLN A 102 1.86 16.02 -4.68
CA GLN A 102 2.29 17.27 -4.07
C GLN A 102 3.15 18.16 -5.00
N GLU A 103 3.75 17.60 -6.06
CA GLU A 103 4.59 18.36 -7.00
C GLU A 103 3.75 19.17 -8.03
N ILE A 104 2.47 18.86 -8.17
CA ILE A 104 1.59 19.48 -9.19
C ILE A 104 0.42 20.25 -8.59
N ASP A 105 0.28 20.23 -7.26
CA ASP A 105 -0.83 20.86 -6.56
C ASP A 105 -0.35 21.59 -5.31
N GLU A 106 -0.51 22.92 -5.28
CA GLU A 106 -0.01 23.77 -4.18
C GLU A 106 -0.64 23.44 -2.82
N LYS A 107 -1.89 22.99 -2.78
CA LYS A 107 -2.53 22.64 -1.50
C LYS A 107 -2.04 21.30 -0.98
N LEU A 108 -1.80 20.32 -1.86
CA LEU A 108 -1.13 19.09 -1.48
C LEU A 108 0.32 19.34 -1.07
N ALA A 109 1.05 20.26 -1.72
CA ALA A 109 2.37 20.69 -1.29
C ALA A 109 2.34 21.29 0.13
N LYS A 110 1.37 22.17 0.41
CA LYS A 110 1.17 22.71 1.76
C LYS A 110 0.85 21.63 2.77
N LEU A 111 -0.03 20.68 2.44
CA LEU A 111 -0.33 19.54 3.32
C LEU A 111 0.91 18.69 3.58
N PHE A 112 1.68 18.38 2.54
CA PHE A 112 2.92 17.59 2.62
C PHE A 112 3.98 18.24 3.54
N HIS A 113 4.13 19.55 3.49
CA HIS A 113 5.09 20.30 4.31
C HIS A 113 4.54 20.74 5.67
N SER A 114 3.26 20.52 5.95
CA SER A 114 2.64 20.96 7.21
C SER A 114 2.96 20.08 8.41
N HIS A 115 3.47 18.87 8.17
CA HIS A 115 3.71 17.83 9.17
C HIS A 115 2.46 17.33 9.94
N ILE A 116 1.26 17.79 9.58
CA ILE A 116 0.04 17.44 10.33
C ILE A 116 -0.25 15.93 10.33
N ILE A 117 0.09 15.22 9.27
CA ILE A 117 -0.14 13.76 9.16
C ILE A 117 0.88 13.02 10.03
N GLU A 118 2.14 13.46 9.99
CA GLU A 118 3.20 12.98 10.86
C GLU A 118 2.83 13.21 12.33
N ASP A 119 2.53 14.44 12.74
CA ASP A 119 2.15 14.80 14.11
C ASP A 119 1.02 13.91 14.66
N ILE A 120 -0.01 13.67 13.83
CA ILE A 120 -1.11 12.77 14.18
C ILE A 120 -0.58 11.37 14.49
N LEU A 121 0.25 10.80 13.61
CA LEU A 121 0.75 9.45 13.75
C LEU A 121 1.78 9.32 14.89
N GLU A 122 2.72 10.26 15.00
CA GLU A 122 3.74 10.31 16.06
C GLU A 122 3.08 10.34 17.44
N ALA A 123 1.99 11.09 17.61
CA ALA A 123 1.21 11.10 18.84
C ALA A 123 0.62 9.72 19.21
N ARG A 124 0.39 8.82 18.23
CA ARG A 124 -0.06 7.44 18.49
C ARG A 124 1.10 6.50 18.77
N ILE A 125 2.18 6.60 18.01
CA ILE A 125 3.25 5.58 18.04
C ILE A 125 4.42 5.94 18.96
N GLY A 126 4.54 7.20 19.38
CA GLY A 126 5.59 7.67 20.28
C GLY A 126 7.00 7.69 19.66
N GLU A 127 7.10 7.71 18.33
CA GLU A 127 8.36 7.78 17.60
C GLU A 127 8.22 8.67 16.35
N PRO A 128 9.30 9.33 15.89
CA PRO A 128 9.23 10.19 14.72
C PRO A 128 9.00 9.42 13.41
N VAL A 129 8.29 10.03 12.47
CA VAL A 129 8.01 9.49 11.13
C VAL A 129 8.32 10.51 10.03
N VAL A 130 8.34 10.04 8.79
CA VAL A 130 8.52 10.87 7.60
C VAL A 130 7.42 10.56 6.61
N LEU A 131 6.68 11.58 6.19
CA LEU A 131 5.80 11.52 5.03
C LEU A 131 6.65 11.56 3.75
N GLU A 132 6.65 10.46 3.00
CA GLU A 132 7.51 10.32 1.81
C GLU A 132 6.81 10.77 0.52
N ASN A 133 5.48 10.64 0.46
CA ASN A 133 4.69 10.89 -0.74
C ASN A 133 3.21 11.05 -0.42
N ILE A 134 2.52 11.94 -1.13
CA ILE A 134 1.06 11.93 -1.27
C ILE A 134 0.74 11.52 -2.71
N SER A 135 0.02 10.41 -2.90
CA SER A 135 -0.53 10.06 -4.21
C SER A 135 -2.04 10.18 -4.25
N ILE A 136 -2.60 10.46 -5.43
CA ILE A 136 -4.04 10.36 -5.68
C ILE A 136 -4.31 9.01 -6.33
N LYS A 137 -4.99 8.12 -5.62
CA LYS A 137 -5.43 6.81 -6.11
C LYS A 137 -6.81 6.92 -6.74
N ILE A 138 -6.92 6.40 -7.95
CA ILE A 138 -8.17 6.20 -8.69
C ILE A 138 -8.43 4.70 -8.75
N ASP A 139 -9.50 4.24 -8.13
CA ASP A 139 -9.84 2.83 -7.99
C ASP A 139 -11.16 2.57 -8.71
N ASN A 140 -11.09 2.08 -9.95
CA ASN A 140 -12.28 1.75 -10.73
C ASN A 140 -12.98 0.50 -10.18
N PRO A 141 -14.31 0.36 -10.41
CA PRO A 141 -15.02 -0.89 -10.14
C PRO A 141 -14.31 -2.07 -10.82
N ASP A 142 -14.03 -3.10 -10.03
CA ASP A 142 -13.37 -4.33 -10.47
C ASP A 142 -13.67 -5.41 -9.42
N THR A 143 -14.21 -6.55 -9.88
CA THR A 143 -14.54 -7.70 -9.04
C THR A 143 -13.67 -8.92 -9.34
N VAL A 144 -12.72 -8.79 -10.26
CA VAL A 144 -11.95 -9.90 -10.84
C VAL A 144 -10.50 -9.84 -10.41
N SER A 145 -9.87 -8.67 -10.53
CA SER A 145 -8.42 -8.55 -10.37
C SER A 145 -7.97 -8.02 -9.01
N LYS A 146 -8.92 -7.64 -8.13
CA LYS A 146 -8.62 -7.10 -6.79
C LYS A 146 -7.72 -8.04 -6.00
N ARG A 147 -6.63 -7.50 -5.45
CA ARG A 147 -5.70 -8.27 -4.64
C ARG A 147 -6.39 -8.74 -3.34
N GLY A 148 -6.13 -10.00 -2.99
CA GLY A 148 -6.57 -10.56 -1.71
C GLY A 148 -5.87 -9.95 -0.50
N TYR A 149 -6.03 -10.59 0.67
CA TYR A 149 -5.35 -10.16 1.88
C TYR A 149 -3.83 -10.17 1.71
N HIS A 150 -3.21 -9.09 2.16
CA HIS A 150 -1.76 -8.95 2.16
C HIS A 150 -1.28 -8.06 3.31
N THR A 151 0.03 -8.00 3.47
CA THR A 151 0.75 -6.92 4.14
C THR A 151 1.55 -6.16 3.08
N ASP A 152 1.95 -4.91 3.32
CA ASP A 152 2.72 -4.18 2.30
C ASP A 152 4.19 -4.62 2.24
N ARG A 153 4.74 -5.09 3.37
CA ARG A 153 6.13 -5.55 3.47
C ARG A 153 6.19 -6.77 4.38
N VAL A 154 7.13 -7.68 4.11
CA VAL A 154 7.39 -8.83 5.02
C VAL A 154 7.89 -8.35 6.39
N THR A 155 8.79 -7.38 6.42
CA THR A 155 9.42 -6.82 7.63
C THR A 155 9.53 -5.31 7.54
N LYS A 156 9.79 -4.69 8.69
CA LYS A 156 9.81 -3.23 8.91
C LYS A 156 8.44 -2.62 8.80
N THR A 157 8.07 -1.93 9.86
CA THR A 157 6.82 -1.20 9.93
C THR A 157 6.83 -0.06 8.93
N VAL A 158 5.79 0.02 8.11
CA VAL A 158 5.46 1.21 7.34
C VAL A 158 4.01 1.54 7.60
N TYR A 159 3.69 2.82 7.49
CA TYR A 159 2.37 3.34 7.75
C TYR A 159 1.82 3.97 6.48
N LYS A 160 0.50 4.01 6.38
CA LYS A 160 -0.18 4.82 5.38
C LYS A 160 -1.32 5.57 6.02
N ALA A 161 -1.60 6.75 5.48
CA ALA A 161 -2.87 7.41 5.66
C ALA A 161 -3.66 7.34 4.34
N PHE A 162 -4.89 6.85 4.40
CA PHE A 162 -5.83 6.85 3.29
C PHE A 162 -6.87 7.92 3.54
N ILE A 163 -7.00 8.92 2.66
CA ILE A 163 -8.02 9.96 2.82
C ILE A 163 -9.03 9.78 1.70
N TYR A 164 -10.28 9.45 2.02
CA TYR A 164 -11.33 9.30 1.02
C TYR A 164 -11.65 10.65 0.37
N LEU A 165 -11.63 10.68 -0.96
CA LEU A 165 -12.04 11.85 -1.76
C LEU A 165 -13.47 11.69 -2.29
N THR A 166 -14.00 10.46 -2.26
CA THR A 166 -15.41 10.14 -2.54
C THR A 166 -16.01 9.43 -1.33
N ASP A 167 -17.34 9.47 -1.19
CA ASP A 167 -18.01 8.71 -0.14
C ASP A 167 -17.82 7.21 -0.36
N VAL A 168 -17.62 6.48 0.74
CA VAL A 168 -17.53 5.01 0.79
C VAL A 168 -18.50 4.56 1.87
N ASN A 169 -19.74 4.25 1.46
CA ASN A 169 -20.85 3.96 2.37
C ASN A 169 -21.15 2.47 2.47
N GLU A 170 -20.76 1.70 1.46
CA GLU A 170 -21.08 0.29 1.35
C GLU A 170 -19.97 -0.52 0.68
N TYR A 171 -20.12 -1.84 0.69
CA TYR A 171 -19.13 -2.77 0.14
C TYR A 171 -18.85 -2.55 -1.35
N GLY A 172 -19.89 -2.22 -2.13
CA GLY A 172 -19.77 -1.96 -3.57
C GLY A 172 -18.90 -0.75 -3.91
N ASP A 173 -18.64 0.14 -2.95
CA ASP A 173 -17.75 1.30 -3.09
C ASP A 173 -16.26 0.91 -2.90
N GLY A 174 -15.99 -0.36 -2.58
CA GLY A 174 -14.64 -0.91 -2.48
C GLY A 174 -13.86 -0.48 -1.24
N PRO A 175 -14.44 -0.48 -0.02
CA PRO A 175 -13.80 0.05 1.19
C PRO A 175 -12.42 -0.57 1.45
N TYR A 176 -11.53 0.24 2.06
CA TYR A 176 -10.29 -0.31 2.61
C TYR A 176 -10.67 -1.21 3.78
N THR A 177 -10.21 -2.45 3.75
CA THR A 177 -10.67 -3.49 4.65
C THR A 177 -9.48 -4.05 5.41
N VAL A 178 -9.59 -4.14 6.72
CA VAL A 178 -8.51 -4.55 7.61
C VAL A 178 -8.94 -5.70 8.51
N ILE A 179 -7.98 -6.45 9.05
CA ILE A 179 -8.21 -7.40 10.14
C ILE A 179 -7.60 -6.80 11.41
N PRO A 180 -8.41 -6.24 12.32
CA PRO A 180 -7.91 -5.52 13.49
C PRO A 180 -6.96 -6.37 14.35
N GLY A 181 -5.88 -5.75 14.83
CA GLY A 181 -4.87 -6.37 15.70
C GLY A 181 -3.95 -7.40 15.03
N SER A 182 -4.12 -7.67 13.72
CA SER A 182 -3.39 -8.73 13.03
C SER A 182 -1.88 -8.47 12.87
N HIS A 183 -1.41 -7.23 13.06
CA HIS A 183 0.02 -6.90 13.14
C HIS A 183 0.73 -7.59 14.32
N PHE A 184 -0.01 -7.96 15.38
CA PHE A 184 0.52 -8.74 16.51
C PHE A 184 0.54 -10.27 16.28
N HIS A 185 -0.09 -10.79 15.22
CA HIS A 185 -0.21 -12.22 14.96
C HIS A 185 1.05 -12.84 14.34
N THR A 186 2.19 -12.74 15.02
CA THR A 186 3.50 -13.22 14.55
C THR A 186 3.48 -14.66 14.01
N TYR A 187 2.83 -15.59 14.70
CA TYR A 187 2.76 -16.99 14.24
C TYR A 187 2.01 -17.13 12.91
N ARG A 188 0.85 -16.46 12.77
CA ARG A 188 0.08 -16.49 11.51
C ARG A 188 0.83 -15.81 10.37
N ARG A 189 1.55 -14.71 10.65
CA ARG A 189 2.43 -14.03 9.69
C ARG A 189 3.55 -14.96 9.22
N LEU A 190 4.25 -15.63 10.14
CA LEU A 190 5.29 -16.60 9.80
C LEU A 190 4.76 -17.75 8.93
N LEU A 191 3.61 -18.33 9.27
CA LEU A 191 3.01 -19.40 8.47
C LEU A 191 2.71 -18.95 7.04
N ASN A 192 2.08 -17.79 6.87
CA ASN A 192 1.77 -17.24 5.55
C ASN A 192 3.04 -16.88 4.78
N TYR A 193 4.04 -16.29 5.44
CA TYR A 193 5.32 -15.98 4.85
C TYR A 193 6.05 -17.24 4.36
N PHE A 194 6.12 -18.31 5.16
CA PHE A 194 6.72 -19.57 4.74
C PHE A 194 6.00 -20.16 3.54
N TYR A 195 4.67 -20.11 3.53
CA TYR A 195 3.88 -20.57 2.39
C TYR A 195 4.14 -19.75 1.13
N GLY A 196 4.14 -18.42 1.24
CA GLY A 196 4.47 -17.49 0.16
C GLY A 196 5.90 -17.71 -0.35
N TRP A 197 6.86 -17.92 0.55
CA TRP A 197 8.25 -18.24 0.22
C TRP A 197 8.38 -19.57 -0.53
N ILE A 198 7.73 -20.64 -0.05
CA ILE A 198 7.69 -21.95 -0.75
C ILE A 198 7.09 -21.76 -2.14
N LYS A 199 5.95 -21.06 -2.24
CA LYS A 199 5.32 -20.79 -3.53
C LYS A 199 6.24 -20.02 -4.47
N HIS A 200 6.89 -18.99 -3.96
CA HIS A 200 7.82 -18.16 -4.70
C HIS A 200 8.99 -19.00 -5.24
N VAL A 201 9.59 -19.85 -4.41
CA VAL A 201 10.72 -20.72 -4.77
C VAL A 201 10.31 -21.79 -5.78
N LEU A 202 9.17 -22.46 -5.58
CA LEU A 202 8.74 -23.62 -6.36
C LEU A 202 7.99 -23.28 -7.65
N TYR A 203 7.09 -22.29 -7.62
CA TYR A 203 6.25 -21.94 -8.77
C TYR A 203 6.84 -20.74 -9.51
N THR A 204 7.74 -21.02 -10.45
CA THR A 204 8.21 -20.07 -11.47
C THR A 204 7.17 -19.92 -12.57
N SER A 205 6.07 -19.23 -12.31
CA SER A 205 5.25 -18.69 -13.40
C SER A 205 5.75 -17.29 -13.73
N THR A 206 6.01 -17.02 -15.01
CA THR A 206 6.30 -15.67 -15.51
C THR A 206 5.06 -14.76 -15.50
N LYS A 207 3.87 -15.34 -15.32
CA LYS A 207 2.58 -14.64 -15.42
C LYS A 207 1.93 -14.32 -14.07
N SER A 208 2.36 -14.97 -12.97
CA SER A 208 1.81 -14.69 -11.65
C SER A 208 2.94 -14.43 -10.67
N ARG A 209 3.00 -13.21 -10.14
CA ARG A 209 3.94 -12.90 -9.08
C ARG A 209 3.39 -13.49 -7.79
N ASN A 210 3.98 -14.61 -7.35
CA ASN A 210 3.79 -15.10 -5.99
C ASN A 210 4.44 -14.11 -5.02
N TYR A 211 3.66 -13.19 -4.48
CA TYR A 211 4.09 -12.20 -3.50
C TYR A 211 4.25 -12.89 -2.13
N LYS A 212 5.39 -12.69 -1.47
CA LYS A 212 5.64 -13.29 -0.14
C LYS A 212 4.73 -12.69 0.93
N GLU A 213 4.21 -11.50 0.64
CA GLU A 213 3.39 -10.69 1.52
C GLU A 213 1.89 -11.02 1.43
N ASP A 214 1.49 -11.87 0.47
CA ASP A 214 0.11 -12.35 0.35
C ASP A 214 -0.25 -13.28 1.52
N ILE A 215 -1.49 -13.15 1.97
CA ILE A 215 -2.04 -13.87 3.12
C ILE A 215 -3.13 -14.80 2.63
N THR A 216 -2.89 -16.11 2.78
CA THR A 216 -3.79 -17.18 2.32
C THR A 216 -4.49 -17.90 3.49
N PHE A 217 -3.81 -18.03 4.63
CA PHE A 217 -4.26 -18.88 5.73
C PHE A 217 -4.64 -18.09 6.98
N LEU A 218 -5.63 -18.63 7.71
CA LEU A 218 -6.01 -18.19 9.07
C LEU A 218 -6.60 -16.77 9.15
N TYR A 219 -7.06 -16.26 8.01
CA TYR A 219 -7.72 -14.97 7.86
C TYR A 219 -8.90 -15.11 6.89
N SER A 220 -10.02 -14.46 7.22
CA SER A 220 -11.24 -14.49 6.42
C SER A 220 -12.05 -13.22 6.61
N ASP A 221 -13.02 -13.00 5.73
CA ASP A 221 -13.88 -11.81 5.75
C ASP A 221 -14.75 -11.74 7.03
N ARG A 222 -14.93 -12.85 7.75
CA ARG A 222 -15.60 -12.86 9.07
C ARG A 222 -14.83 -12.11 10.15
N GLN A 223 -13.53 -11.93 9.98
CA GLN A 223 -12.65 -11.22 10.91
C GLN A 223 -12.34 -9.79 10.44
N ALA A 224 -12.84 -9.45 9.25
CA ALA A 224 -12.47 -8.23 8.58
C ALA A 224 -13.44 -7.11 8.90
N VAL A 225 -12.90 -5.89 8.98
CA VAL A 225 -13.67 -4.67 9.18
C VAL A 225 -13.49 -3.81 7.93
N PRO A 226 -14.54 -3.65 7.10
CA PRO A 226 -14.54 -2.63 6.05
C PRO A 226 -14.62 -1.25 6.70
N LEU A 227 -13.78 -0.33 6.25
CA LEU A 227 -13.74 1.03 6.77
C LEU A 227 -14.56 1.93 5.84
N PHE A 228 -15.76 2.27 6.29
CA PHE A 228 -16.65 3.22 5.62
C PHE A 228 -16.36 4.65 6.09
N GLY A 229 -16.61 5.62 5.22
CA GLY A 229 -16.38 7.03 5.52
C GLY A 229 -16.88 7.94 4.42
N LYS A 230 -17.31 9.14 4.79
CA LYS A 230 -17.61 10.20 3.83
C LYS A 230 -16.32 10.75 3.22
N ALA A 231 -16.43 11.41 2.08
CA ALA A 231 -15.34 12.20 1.53
C ALA A 231 -14.79 13.14 2.62
N GLY A 232 -13.47 13.14 2.78
CA GLY A 232 -12.76 13.84 3.84
C GLY A 232 -12.33 12.96 5.00
N THR A 233 -12.84 11.74 5.11
CA THR A 233 -12.44 10.80 6.17
C THR A 233 -11.01 10.31 5.94
N MET A 234 -10.15 10.45 6.94
CA MET A 234 -8.80 9.89 6.95
C MET A 234 -8.78 8.57 7.73
N ILE A 235 -8.03 7.59 7.23
CA ILE A 235 -7.75 6.32 7.87
C ILE A 235 -6.23 6.19 7.98
N ILE A 236 -5.69 6.22 9.19
CA ILE A 236 -4.29 5.86 9.42
C ILE A 236 -4.20 4.35 9.67
N SER A 237 -3.20 3.68 9.10
CA SER A 237 -3.07 2.23 9.20
C SER A 237 -1.60 1.79 9.20
N ASN A 238 -1.27 0.88 10.12
CA ASN A 238 -0.04 0.10 10.10
C ASN A 238 -0.11 -0.93 8.98
N GLN A 239 0.79 -0.88 8.00
CA GLN A 239 0.71 -1.74 6.83
C GLN A 239 1.25 -3.17 7.05
N GLN A 240 1.66 -3.48 8.28
CA GLN A 240 1.88 -4.84 8.77
C GLN A 240 0.57 -5.48 9.29
N LEU A 241 -0.50 -4.69 9.40
CA LEU A 241 -1.87 -5.17 9.55
C LEU A 241 -2.28 -5.89 8.26
N VAL A 242 -2.94 -7.04 8.39
CA VAL A 242 -3.52 -7.75 7.25
C VAL A 242 -4.67 -6.93 6.69
N HIS A 243 -4.60 -6.59 5.40
CA HIS A 243 -5.57 -5.72 4.75
C HIS A 243 -5.78 -6.08 3.28
N LYS A 244 -6.84 -5.50 2.69
CA LYS A 244 -7.16 -5.57 1.25
C LYS A 244 -8.05 -4.39 0.84
N GLY A 245 -8.21 -4.21 -0.47
CA GLY A 245 -9.41 -3.56 -0.99
C GLY A 245 -10.57 -4.55 -0.99
N TRP A 246 -11.81 -4.09 -0.78
CA TRP A 246 -12.94 -4.99 -0.88
C TRP A 246 -13.05 -5.58 -2.30
N HIS A 247 -13.17 -6.90 -2.36
CA HIS A 247 -13.08 -7.67 -3.60
C HIS A 247 -14.34 -7.59 -4.49
N GLN A 248 -15.46 -7.11 -3.95
CA GLN A 248 -16.71 -6.91 -4.69
C GLN A 248 -16.98 -5.40 -4.87
N GLN A 249 -16.01 -4.66 -5.40
CA GLN A 249 -16.20 -3.26 -5.75
C GLN A 249 -16.87 -3.18 -7.14
N ASP A 250 -18.18 -3.05 -7.18
CA ASP A 250 -18.99 -3.11 -8.41
C ASP A 250 -19.81 -1.84 -8.69
N LYS A 251 -19.84 -0.86 -7.77
CA LYS A 251 -20.71 0.32 -7.88
C LYS A 251 -19.99 1.56 -8.36
N SER A 252 -19.06 2.07 -7.56
CA SER A 252 -18.48 3.39 -7.77
C SER A 252 -16.97 3.35 -8.00
N LYS A 253 -16.51 4.27 -8.86
CA LYS A 253 -15.10 4.65 -8.89
C LYS A 253 -14.77 5.39 -7.59
N ARG A 254 -13.78 4.89 -6.85
CA ARG A 254 -13.34 5.48 -5.58
C ARG A 254 -12.07 6.28 -5.79
N TYR A 255 -12.05 7.50 -5.27
CA TYR A 255 -10.85 8.32 -5.21
C TYR A 255 -10.37 8.41 -3.76
N ALA A 256 -9.07 8.33 -3.56
CA ALA A 256 -8.46 8.50 -2.24
C ALA A 256 -7.05 9.07 -2.34
N LEU A 257 -6.64 9.89 -1.39
CA LEU A 257 -5.21 10.13 -1.17
C LEU A 257 -4.59 8.92 -0.49
N VAL A 258 -3.37 8.58 -0.88
CA VAL A 258 -2.53 7.60 -0.20
C VAL A 258 -1.24 8.28 0.21
N CYS A 259 -1.09 8.50 1.51
CA CYS A 259 0.07 9.12 2.12
C CYS A 259 1.00 8.00 2.59
N TYR A 260 2.23 7.94 2.06
CA TYR A 260 3.20 6.90 2.39
C TYR A 260 4.12 7.40 3.50
N ILE A 261 4.17 6.68 4.61
CA ILE A 261 4.84 7.16 5.82
C ILE A 261 5.76 6.06 6.35
N THR A 262 7.00 6.43 6.69
CA THR A 262 8.02 5.50 7.20
C THR A 262 8.57 6.04 8.51
N PRO A 263 8.84 5.17 9.52
CA PRO A 263 9.59 5.59 10.71
C PRO A 263 10.88 6.32 10.35
N ALA A 264 11.18 7.45 11.00
CA ALA A 264 12.33 8.27 10.65
C ALA A 264 13.66 7.50 10.72
N LYS A 265 13.77 6.55 11.67
CA LYS A 265 14.91 5.62 11.83
C LYS A 265 15.17 4.73 10.60
N ASP A 266 14.13 4.49 9.79
CA ASP A 266 14.20 3.65 8.59
C ASP A 266 14.25 4.46 7.29
N TYR A 267 14.03 5.78 7.37
CA TYR A 267 14.07 6.68 6.23
C TYR A 267 15.53 6.88 5.75
N ARG A 268 15.74 6.78 4.43
CA ARG A 268 17.09 6.80 3.83
C ARG A 268 17.37 8.05 2.99
N GLY A 269 16.55 9.09 3.11
CA GLY A 269 16.70 10.31 2.31
C GLY A 269 16.47 10.11 0.81
N LYS A 270 15.85 8.99 0.41
CA LYS A 270 15.57 8.69 -1.00
C LYS A 270 14.19 9.23 -1.36
N ARG A 271 14.09 9.79 -2.57
CA ARG A 271 12.80 10.18 -3.15
C ARG A 271 11.92 8.96 -3.39
N PHE A 272 10.63 9.11 -3.16
CA PHE A 272 9.65 8.05 -3.38
C PHE A 272 9.51 7.75 -4.89
N SER A 273 9.64 6.47 -5.27
CA SER A 273 9.77 6.07 -6.68
C SER A 273 9.02 4.77 -7.01
N PHE A 274 7.91 4.47 -6.32
CA PHE A 274 7.14 3.25 -6.54
C PHE A 274 6.60 3.18 -7.98
N GLY A 275 6.97 2.13 -8.72
CA GLY A 275 6.49 1.94 -10.10
C GLY A 275 7.11 2.87 -11.13
N LYS A 276 8.02 3.79 -10.75
CA LYS A 276 8.65 4.76 -11.68
C LYS A 276 9.34 4.11 -12.89
N ASN A 277 9.88 2.90 -12.72
CA ASN A 277 10.53 2.15 -13.80
C ASN A 277 9.55 1.76 -14.93
N ALA A 278 8.26 1.58 -14.66
CA ALA A 278 7.28 1.32 -15.72
C ALA A 278 7.04 2.54 -16.60
N VAL A 279 7.03 3.73 -16.00
CA VAL A 279 6.91 5.00 -16.73
C VAL A 279 8.12 5.20 -17.65
N GLN A 280 9.33 4.90 -17.17
CA GLN A 280 10.56 5.08 -17.95
C GLN A 280 10.68 4.10 -19.14
N LYS A 281 10.13 2.89 -19.03
CA LYS A 281 10.13 1.91 -20.12
C LYS A 281 9.16 2.28 -21.26
N GLY A 282 8.14 3.08 -20.99
CA GLY A 282 7.27 3.67 -22.03
C GLY A 282 7.94 4.78 -22.85
N ILE A 283 9.16 5.20 -22.47
CA ILE A 283 9.95 6.24 -23.15
C ILE A 283 11.03 5.61 -24.06
N GLU A 284 10.93 4.32 -24.41
CA GLU A 284 11.70 3.76 -25.53
C GLU A 284 11.19 4.35 -26.86
N VAL A 285 11.69 5.56 -27.14
CA VAL A 285 12.09 6.10 -28.44
C VAL A 285 11.14 5.80 -29.59
N VAL A 286 10.12 6.65 -29.76
CA VAL A 286 9.70 7.03 -31.12
C VAL A 286 10.81 7.93 -31.67
N SER A 287 11.91 7.32 -32.14
CA SER A 287 12.83 8.01 -33.03
C SER A 287 12.19 8.03 -34.40
N SER A 288 11.86 9.24 -34.83
CA SER A 288 11.74 9.64 -36.23
C SER A 288 12.81 9.03 -37.12
#